data_AF-A0A0N0VMM1-F1
#
_entry.id   AF-A0A0N0VMM1-F1
#
_cell.length_a   1.000
_cell.length_b   1.000
_cell.length_c   1.000
_cell.angle_alpha   90.00
_cell.angle_beta   90.00
_cell.angle_gamma   90.00
#
_symmetry.space_group_name_H-M   'P 1'
#
loop_
_entity.id
_entity.type
_entity.pdbx_description
1 polymer ?
#
loop_
_entity_poly.entity_id
_entity_poly.type
_entity_poly.pdbx_seq_one_letter_code
_entity_poly.pdbx_strand_id
1 'polypeptide(L)'
;MIKQWLNKQRAKGELLKVFRTAEIGIPHGSGDKKLFRHPKVNDVRFNFEQKTLTYVFTIPTGFDPKLIQKKRYVFEQVFSRNIELKGDLKTFTLTVFATYFPSEVTYNYESMDLKGKLPIPVGVDSHGRFYSYDMAENPHLLIAGETGSGKSTQLRSILATLIQVKKPTEVEF
;
A
#
# COMPACT_ATOMS: atom_id res chain seq x y z
N MET A 1 -9.53 2.13 -27.78
CA MET A 1 -9.12 3.49 -27.36
C MET A 1 -10.21 4.23 -26.57
N ILE A 2 -11.44 4.36 -27.07
CA ILE A 2 -12.53 5.12 -26.38
C ILE A 2 -12.87 4.56 -24.98
N LYS A 3 -13.00 3.22 -24.84
CA LYS A 3 -13.31 2.56 -23.55
C LYS A 3 -12.25 2.83 -22.47
N GLN A 4 -10.98 2.83 -22.84
CA GLN A 4 -9.87 3.08 -21.91
C GLN A 4 -9.85 4.55 -21.47
N TRP A 5 -10.13 5.47 -22.39
CA TRP A 5 -10.30 6.90 -22.07
C TRP A 5 -11.48 7.12 -21.12
N LEU A 6 -12.64 6.51 -21.37
CA LEU A 6 -13.82 6.57 -20.49
C LEU A 6 -13.52 6.03 -19.09
N ASN A 7 -12.81 4.91 -18.98
CA ASN A 7 -12.39 4.33 -17.70
C ASN A 7 -11.45 5.27 -16.93
N LYS A 8 -10.49 5.92 -17.62
CA LYS A 8 -9.63 6.94 -16.99
C LYS A 8 -10.45 8.13 -16.48
N GLN A 9 -11.45 8.60 -17.22
CA GLN A 9 -12.32 9.71 -16.77
C GLN A 9 -13.15 9.33 -15.54
N ARG A 10 -13.72 8.12 -15.51
CA ARG A 10 -14.45 7.62 -14.34
C ARG A 10 -13.54 7.52 -13.11
N ALA A 11 -12.38 6.88 -13.27
CA ALA A 11 -11.40 6.76 -12.20
C ALA A 11 -10.97 8.13 -11.66
N LYS A 12 -10.68 9.10 -12.55
CA LYS A 12 -10.40 10.48 -12.16
C LYS A 12 -11.54 11.12 -11.37
N GLY A 13 -12.78 10.85 -11.75
CA GLY A 13 -13.99 11.30 -11.04
C GLY A 13 -14.03 10.84 -9.58
N GLU A 14 -13.69 9.58 -9.30
CA GLU A 14 -13.63 9.04 -7.94
C GLU A 14 -12.60 9.76 -7.07
N LEU A 15 -11.40 10.03 -7.60
CA LEU A 15 -10.39 10.77 -6.84
C LEU A 15 -10.80 12.23 -6.62
N LEU A 16 -11.44 12.86 -7.60
CA LEU A 16 -12.00 14.21 -7.41
C LEU A 16 -13.12 14.24 -6.38
N LYS A 17 -13.90 13.16 -6.24
CA LYS A 17 -14.91 13.02 -5.19
C LYS A 17 -14.26 13.00 -3.81
N VAL A 18 -13.16 12.25 -3.63
CA VAL A 18 -12.36 12.28 -2.40
C VAL A 18 -11.93 13.69 -2.05
N PHE A 19 -11.37 14.45 -2.99
CA PHE A 19 -10.91 15.81 -2.72
C PHE A 19 -12.03 16.76 -2.29
N ARG A 20 -13.24 16.59 -2.84
CA ARG A 20 -14.42 17.37 -2.43
C ARG A 20 -14.91 16.95 -1.04
N THR A 21 -15.16 15.66 -0.83
CA THR A 21 -15.68 15.13 0.44
C THR A 21 -14.73 15.40 1.60
N ALA A 22 -13.42 15.33 1.36
CA ALA A 22 -12.41 15.58 2.36
C ALA A 22 -12.06 17.07 2.51
N GLU A 23 -12.66 17.98 1.74
CA GLU A 23 -12.25 19.40 1.69
C GLU A 23 -10.73 19.57 1.49
N ILE A 24 -10.16 18.79 0.57
CA ILE A 24 -8.75 18.90 0.20
C ILE A 24 -8.67 19.96 -0.89
N GLY A 25 -8.23 21.15 -0.53
CA GLY A 25 -8.07 22.28 -1.42
C GLY A 25 -7.91 23.57 -0.64
N ILE A 26 -7.64 24.65 -1.36
CA ILE A 26 -7.54 26.00 -0.77
C ILE A 26 -8.82 26.75 -1.12
N PRO A 27 -9.52 27.34 -0.13
CA PRO A 27 -10.65 28.21 -0.41
C PRO A 27 -10.16 29.47 -1.14
N HIS A 28 -10.89 29.89 -2.16
CA HIS A 28 -10.62 31.10 -2.93
C HIS A 28 -11.94 31.73 -3.38
N GLY A 29 -11.99 33.05 -3.42
CA GLY A 29 -13.20 33.82 -3.77
C GLY A 29 -13.62 34.74 -2.62
N SER A 30 -14.33 35.81 -2.98
CA SER A 30 -14.86 36.79 -2.05
C SER A 30 -16.39 36.70 -2.03
N GLY A 31 -17.00 36.58 -0.85
CA GLY A 31 -18.45 36.41 -0.65
C GLY A 31 -18.87 35.06 -0.04
N ASP A 32 -20.19 34.80 0.03
CA ASP A 32 -20.78 33.60 0.68
C ASP A 32 -20.49 32.26 -0.03
N LYS A 33 -20.09 32.29 -1.31
CA LYS A 33 -19.71 31.09 -2.06
C LYS A 33 -18.19 30.91 -2.05
N LYS A 34 -17.68 30.18 -1.05
CA LYS A 34 -16.27 29.74 -1.02
C LYS A 34 -16.03 28.70 -2.12
N LEU A 35 -15.31 29.07 -3.18
CA LEU A 35 -14.85 28.10 -4.18
C LEU A 35 -13.58 27.42 -3.65
N PHE A 36 -13.42 26.12 -3.87
CA PHE A 36 -12.20 25.41 -3.49
C PHE A 36 -11.34 25.15 -4.71
N ARG A 37 -10.08 25.56 -4.65
CA ARG A 37 -9.04 25.08 -5.56
C ARG A 37 -8.57 23.72 -5.08
N HIS A 38 -9.13 22.66 -5.66
CA HIS A 38 -8.76 21.27 -5.35
C HIS A 38 -7.43 20.85 -6.02
N PRO A 39 -6.80 19.76 -5.55
CA PRO A 39 -5.69 19.14 -6.26
C PRO A 39 -6.06 18.76 -7.70
N LYS A 40 -5.07 18.84 -8.58
CA LYS A 40 -5.20 18.46 -9.99
C LYS A 40 -4.75 17.02 -10.18
N VAL A 41 -5.62 16.17 -10.73
CA VAL A 41 -5.21 14.84 -11.20
C VAL A 41 -4.48 15.00 -12.53
N ASN A 42 -3.19 14.69 -12.52
CA ASN A 42 -2.29 14.81 -13.67
C ASN A 42 -2.34 13.56 -14.54
N ASP A 43 -2.40 12.38 -13.93
CA ASP A 43 -2.39 11.12 -14.66
C ASP A 43 -3.16 10.01 -13.92
N VAL A 44 -3.65 9.05 -14.69
CA VAL A 44 -4.31 7.82 -14.21
C VAL A 44 -3.78 6.66 -15.04
N ARG A 45 -3.18 5.68 -14.37
CA ARG A 45 -2.49 4.53 -14.98
C ARG A 45 -3.12 3.23 -14.49
N PHE A 46 -3.46 2.36 -15.42
CA PHE A 46 -3.88 1.00 -15.13
C PHE A 46 -2.71 0.07 -15.41
N ASN A 47 -2.33 -0.76 -14.44
CA ASN A 47 -1.40 -1.85 -14.64
C ASN A 47 -2.15 -3.17 -14.39
N PHE A 48 -2.47 -3.88 -15.47
CA PHE A 48 -3.25 -5.11 -15.40
C PHE A 48 -2.44 -6.29 -14.88
N GLU A 49 -1.12 -6.32 -15.12
CA GLU A 49 -0.22 -7.37 -14.63
C GLU A 49 -0.07 -7.30 -13.12
N GLN A 50 0.21 -6.09 -12.60
CA GLN A 50 0.35 -5.85 -11.16
C GLN A 50 -0.99 -5.63 -10.44
N LYS A 51 -2.10 -5.65 -11.18
CA LYS A 51 -3.46 -5.40 -10.69
C LYS A 51 -3.58 -4.09 -9.90
N THR A 52 -3.00 -3.00 -10.42
CA THR A 52 -3.00 -1.69 -9.76
C THR A 52 -3.63 -0.58 -10.61
N LEU A 53 -4.23 0.39 -9.92
CA LEU A 53 -4.68 1.66 -10.46
C LEU A 53 -3.95 2.80 -9.75
N THR A 54 -3.09 3.50 -10.49
CA THR A 54 -2.25 4.57 -9.94
C THR A 54 -2.75 5.94 -10.41
N TYR A 55 -2.92 6.84 -9.45
CA TYR A 55 -3.23 8.25 -9.67
C TYR A 55 -2.01 9.10 -9.35
N VAL A 56 -1.68 10.02 -10.24
CA VAL A 56 -0.70 11.07 -9.98
C VAL A 56 -1.46 12.38 -9.88
N PHE A 57 -1.35 13.07 -8.76
CA PHE A 57 -2.01 14.36 -8.55
C PHE A 57 -1.10 15.37 -7.89
N THR A 58 -1.42 16.64 -8.07
CA THR A 58 -0.67 17.76 -7.51
C THR A 58 -1.56 18.61 -6.63
N ILE A 59 -1.10 18.91 -5.42
CA ILE A 59 -1.78 19.83 -4.51
C ILE A 59 -1.58 21.29 -4.94
N PRO A 60 -2.51 22.21 -4.60
CA PRO A 60 -2.34 23.63 -4.85
C PRO A 60 -1.23 24.25 -3.98
N THR A 61 -0.54 25.27 -4.50
CA THR A 61 0.43 26.06 -3.72
C THR A 61 -0.25 26.70 -2.50
N GLY A 62 0.33 26.51 -1.31
CA GLY A 62 -0.21 27.02 -0.04
C GLY A 62 -1.06 26.01 0.73
N PHE A 63 -1.35 24.85 0.15
CA PHE A 63 -2.02 23.76 0.87
C PHE A 63 -0.98 22.97 1.67
N ASP A 64 -1.25 22.69 2.95
CA ASP A 64 -0.35 21.90 3.80
C ASP A 64 -0.31 20.42 3.32
N PRO A 65 0.85 19.92 2.84
CA PRO A 65 0.99 18.54 2.39
C PRO A 65 0.64 17.51 3.47
N LYS A 66 0.84 17.83 4.76
CA LYS A 66 0.55 16.91 5.88
C LYS A 66 -0.95 16.62 6.00
N LEU A 67 -1.81 17.53 5.53
CA LEU A 67 -3.26 17.31 5.53
C LEU A 67 -3.69 16.18 4.60
N ILE A 68 -2.90 15.85 3.56
CA ILE A 68 -3.16 14.68 2.72
C ILE A 68 -3.08 13.40 3.55
N GLN A 69 -2.02 13.25 4.35
CA GLN A 69 -1.84 12.09 5.22
C GLN A 69 -2.86 12.08 6.36
N LYS A 70 -3.15 13.24 6.97
CA LYS A 70 -4.19 13.35 8.01
C LYS A 70 -5.58 12.95 7.49
N LYS A 71 -5.88 13.23 6.21
CA LYS A 71 -7.16 12.91 5.55
C LYS A 71 -7.12 11.57 4.79
N ARG A 72 -6.08 10.75 4.98
CA ARG A 72 -5.92 9.43 4.35
C ARG A 72 -7.15 8.54 4.51
N TYR A 73 -7.84 8.61 5.65
CA TYR A 73 -9.05 7.82 5.91
C TYR A 73 -10.15 8.01 4.85
N VAL A 74 -10.27 9.19 4.23
CA VAL A 74 -11.28 9.42 3.17
C VAL A 74 -10.90 8.69 1.87
N PHE A 75 -9.60 8.61 1.59
CA PHE A 75 -9.10 7.80 0.47
C PHE A 75 -9.42 6.32 0.71
N GLU A 76 -9.21 5.83 1.94
CA GLU A 76 -9.51 4.45 2.32
C GLU A 76 -11.01 4.12 2.28
N GLN A 77 -11.88 5.09 2.60
CA GLN A 77 -13.33 4.91 2.48
C GLN A 77 -13.80 4.76 1.03
N VAL A 78 -13.15 5.44 0.08
CA VAL A 78 -13.52 5.39 -1.34
C VAL A 78 -12.84 4.24 -2.08
N PHE A 79 -11.57 3.98 -1.77
CA PHE A 79 -10.74 3.01 -2.50
C PHE A 79 -10.46 1.73 -1.71
N SER A 80 -11.11 1.52 -0.56
CA SER A 80 -10.79 0.49 0.43
C SER A 80 -9.43 0.70 1.12
N ARG A 81 -9.12 -0.12 2.12
CA ARG A 81 -7.85 -0.02 2.88
C ARG A 81 -6.60 -0.40 2.06
N ASN A 82 -6.77 -1.08 0.92
CA ASN A 82 -5.64 -1.53 0.11
C ASN A 82 -5.14 -0.41 -0.82
N ILE A 83 -4.58 0.63 -0.22
CA ILE A 83 -4.00 1.78 -0.91
C ILE A 83 -2.60 2.11 -0.38
N GLU A 84 -1.78 2.66 -1.25
CA GLU A 84 -0.52 3.31 -0.92
C GLU A 84 -0.56 4.77 -1.36
N LEU A 85 -0.36 5.69 -0.41
CA LEU A 85 -0.34 7.13 -0.66
C LEU A 85 1.04 7.71 -0.35
N LYS A 86 1.81 7.96 -1.42
CA LYS A 86 3.18 8.50 -1.38
C LYS A 86 3.22 9.94 -1.87
N GLY A 87 4.12 10.74 -1.33
CA GLY A 87 4.32 12.14 -1.69
C GLY A 87 4.68 12.98 -0.47
N ASP A 88 5.44 14.05 -0.71
CA ASP A 88 6.10 14.84 0.33
C ASP A 88 5.71 16.32 0.31
N LEU A 89 5.66 16.94 -0.87
CA LEU A 89 5.43 18.38 -1.03
C LEU A 89 4.29 18.65 -1.98
N LYS A 90 4.54 18.55 -3.30
CA LYS A 90 3.60 19.04 -4.32
C LYS A 90 2.88 17.91 -5.04
N THR A 91 3.58 16.84 -5.36
CA THR A 91 3.07 15.74 -6.16
C THR A 91 2.89 14.51 -5.29
N PHE A 92 1.74 13.89 -5.41
CA PHE A 92 1.37 12.68 -4.69
C PHE A 92 1.00 11.59 -5.68
N THR A 93 1.31 10.36 -5.28
CA THR A 93 0.96 9.13 -5.96
C THR A 93 0.05 8.32 -5.05
N LEU A 94 -1.17 8.06 -5.51
CA LEU A 94 -2.08 7.12 -4.88
C LEU A 94 -2.12 5.85 -5.73
N THR A 95 -1.66 4.73 -5.17
CA THR A 95 -1.78 3.41 -5.80
C THR A 95 -2.90 2.65 -5.10
N VAL A 96 -3.90 2.23 -5.86
CA VAL A 96 -4.97 1.35 -5.40
C VAL A 96 -4.68 -0.05 -5.92
N PHE A 97 -4.64 -1.02 -5.02
CA PHE A 97 -4.38 -2.42 -5.37
C PHE A 97 -5.71 -3.16 -5.47
N ALA A 98 -5.95 -3.81 -6.60
CA ALA A 98 -7.19 -4.58 -6.82
C ALA A 98 -7.15 -5.97 -6.17
N THR A 99 -5.96 -6.44 -5.80
CA THR A 99 -5.79 -7.66 -5.00
C THR A 99 -6.37 -7.43 -3.62
N TYR A 100 -7.11 -8.41 -3.09
CA TYR A 100 -7.44 -8.41 -1.67
C TYR A 100 -6.33 -9.15 -0.93
N PHE A 101 -5.98 -8.67 0.27
CA PHE A 101 -5.20 -9.50 1.18
C PHE A 101 -6.03 -10.74 1.49
N PRO A 102 -5.49 -11.95 1.31
CA PRO A 102 -6.22 -13.16 1.63
C PRO A 102 -6.54 -13.18 3.13
N SER A 103 -7.74 -13.62 3.50
CA SER A 103 -8.16 -13.75 4.90
C SER A 103 -7.35 -14.81 5.65
N GLU A 104 -6.74 -15.72 4.90
CA GLU A 104 -5.87 -16.77 5.40
C GLU A 104 -4.72 -16.99 4.41
N VAL A 105 -3.51 -17.16 4.94
CA VAL A 105 -2.33 -17.53 4.16
C VAL A 105 -1.87 -18.90 4.63
N THR A 106 -2.07 -19.92 3.79
CA THR A 106 -1.56 -21.26 4.08
C THR A 106 -0.04 -21.28 3.99
N TYR A 107 0.61 -21.85 5.00
CA TYR A 107 2.06 -22.05 4.98
C TYR A 107 2.44 -23.02 3.85
N ASN A 108 3.23 -22.55 2.89
CA ASN A 108 3.83 -23.38 1.85
C ASN A 108 5.22 -22.82 1.49
N TYR A 109 6.28 -23.41 2.06
CA TYR A 109 7.65 -22.95 1.87
C TYR A 109 8.14 -23.04 0.41
N GLU A 110 7.61 -23.97 -0.38
CA GLU A 110 7.98 -24.14 -1.79
C GLU A 110 7.49 -22.99 -2.68
N SER A 111 6.38 -22.35 -2.28
CA SER A 111 5.83 -21.18 -2.98
C SER A 111 6.43 -19.84 -2.53
N MET A 112 7.26 -19.85 -1.49
CA MET A 112 7.87 -18.64 -0.94
C MET A 112 9.18 -18.33 -1.66
N ASP A 113 9.43 -17.05 -1.94
CA ASP A 113 10.72 -16.60 -2.45
C ASP A 113 11.75 -16.54 -1.31
N LEU A 114 12.28 -17.69 -0.89
CA LEU A 114 13.21 -17.84 0.25
C LEU A 114 14.67 -17.64 -0.17
N LYS A 115 14.97 -16.47 -0.73
CA LYS A 115 16.34 -16.08 -1.09
C LYS A 115 17.12 -15.58 0.12
N GLY A 116 18.43 -15.81 0.11
CA GLY A 116 19.35 -15.26 1.10
C GLY A 116 19.99 -16.30 2.02
N LYS A 117 20.88 -15.83 2.90
CA LYS A 117 21.61 -16.68 3.84
C LYS A 117 20.74 -17.08 5.03
N LEU A 118 19.88 -16.21 5.51
CA LEU A 118 18.97 -16.48 6.63
C LEU A 118 17.56 -15.95 6.29
N PRO A 119 16.83 -16.62 5.39
CA PRO A 119 15.54 -16.15 4.91
C PRO A 119 14.48 -16.26 6.00
N ILE A 120 13.79 -15.16 6.26
CA ILE A 120 12.70 -15.08 7.22
C ILE A 120 11.38 -14.84 6.45
N PRO A 121 10.44 -15.80 6.43
CA PRO A 121 9.14 -15.58 5.80
C PRO A 121 8.35 -14.53 6.57
N VAL A 122 7.73 -13.58 5.89
CA VAL A 122 6.92 -12.52 6.54
C VAL A 122 5.44 -12.71 6.24
N GLY A 123 5.09 -13.04 5.00
CA GLY A 123 3.70 -13.17 4.56
C GLY A 123 3.54 -12.78 3.11
N VAL A 124 2.45 -12.06 2.80
CA VAL A 124 2.07 -11.70 1.43
C VAL A 124 2.03 -10.17 1.28
N ASP A 125 2.61 -9.65 0.20
CA ASP A 125 2.62 -8.22 -0.12
C ASP A 125 1.27 -7.72 -0.67
N SER A 126 1.15 -6.41 -0.95
CA SER A 126 -0.06 -5.81 -1.52
C SER A 126 -0.40 -6.30 -2.93
N HIS A 127 0.53 -6.99 -3.60
CA HIS A 127 0.35 -7.62 -4.90
C HIS A 127 -0.02 -9.11 -4.79
N GLY A 128 -0.17 -9.65 -3.58
CA GLY A 128 -0.50 -11.06 -3.39
C GLY A 128 0.69 -12.00 -3.52
N ARG A 129 1.93 -11.50 -3.49
CA ARG A 129 3.15 -12.32 -3.61
C ARG A 129 3.74 -12.60 -2.23
N PHE A 130 4.25 -13.81 -2.03
CA PHE A 130 4.99 -14.13 -0.82
C PHE A 130 6.24 -13.25 -0.71
N TYR A 131 6.45 -12.69 0.47
CA TYR A 131 7.59 -11.88 0.81
C TYR A 131 8.37 -12.54 1.95
N SER A 132 9.68 -12.66 1.74
CA SER A 132 10.65 -12.99 2.77
C SER A 132 11.71 -11.88 2.80
N TYR A 133 12.40 -11.73 3.91
CA TYR A 133 13.59 -10.86 3.99
C TYR A 133 14.78 -11.67 4.52
N ASP A 134 16.00 -11.31 4.11
CA ASP A 134 17.21 -11.96 4.59
C ASP A 134 17.70 -11.29 5.87
N MET A 135 17.63 -12.03 6.98
CA MET A 135 18.11 -11.55 8.28
C MET A 135 19.63 -11.45 8.34
N ALA A 136 20.38 -12.06 7.41
CA ALA A 136 21.82 -11.85 7.33
C ALA A 136 22.18 -10.41 6.91
N GLU A 137 21.31 -9.72 6.17
CA GLU A 137 21.49 -8.31 5.80
C GLU A 137 21.03 -7.36 6.93
N ASN A 138 20.04 -7.78 7.72
CA ASN A 138 19.48 -7.03 8.84
C ASN A 138 19.47 -7.92 10.09
N PRO A 139 20.55 -7.91 10.89
CA PRO A 139 20.92 -9.02 11.80
C PRO A 139 19.99 -9.26 12.99
N HIS A 140 18.92 -8.48 13.17
CA HIS A 140 18.00 -8.60 14.29
C HIS A 140 16.55 -8.35 13.87
N LEU A 141 15.62 -9.10 14.46
CA LEU A 141 14.18 -9.00 14.23
C LEU A 141 13.42 -8.82 15.54
N LEU A 142 12.57 -7.80 15.61
CA LEU A 142 11.60 -7.62 16.69
C LEU A 142 10.20 -8.02 16.20
N ILE A 143 9.55 -8.96 16.88
CA ILE A 143 8.14 -9.34 16.63
C ILE A 143 7.31 -8.96 17.87
N ALA A 144 6.35 -8.05 17.70
CA ALA A 144 5.47 -7.54 18.76
C ALA A 144 4.00 -7.51 18.32
N GLY A 145 3.07 -7.43 19.28
CA GLY A 145 1.62 -7.51 19.05
C GLY A 145 0.87 -8.08 20.27
N GLU A 146 -0.45 -8.03 20.26
CA GLU A 146 -1.31 -8.51 21.36
C GLU A 146 -1.57 -10.03 21.28
N THR A 147 -2.12 -10.63 22.35
CA THR A 147 -2.52 -12.05 22.32
C THR A 147 -3.53 -12.28 21.21
N GLY A 148 -3.34 -13.36 20.43
CA GLY A 148 -4.19 -13.65 19.26
C GLY A 148 -3.78 -12.94 17.96
N SER A 149 -2.80 -12.02 17.99
CA SER A 149 -2.34 -11.30 16.77
C SER A 149 -1.46 -12.14 15.83
N GLY A 150 -1.24 -13.42 16.12
CA GLY A 150 -0.44 -14.32 15.28
C GLY A 150 1.07 -14.38 15.56
N LYS A 151 1.60 -13.72 16.60
CA LYS A 151 3.06 -13.75 16.92
C LYS A 151 3.65 -15.15 17.02
N SER A 152 3.01 -16.05 17.79
CA SER A 152 3.50 -17.42 17.95
C SER A 152 3.40 -18.22 16.66
N THR A 153 2.37 -17.95 15.84
CA THR A 153 2.23 -18.54 14.50
C THR A 153 3.36 -18.08 13.59
N GLN A 154 3.70 -16.79 13.62
CA GLN A 154 4.81 -16.23 12.87
C GLN A 154 6.14 -16.85 13.28
N LEU A 155 6.44 -16.96 14.58
CA LEU A 155 7.65 -17.62 15.07
C LEU A 155 7.75 -19.09 14.62
N ARG A 156 6.63 -19.83 14.67
CA ARG A 156 6.58 -21.22 14.19
C ARG A 156 6.81 -21.31 12.68
N SER A 157 6.27 -20.37 11.90
CA SER A 157 6.51 -20.28 10.45
C SER A 157 8.00 -20.06 10.14
N ILE A 158 8.66 -19.18 10.90
CA ILE A 158 10.09 -18.91 10.76
C ILE A 158 10.91 -20.18 11.09
N LEU A 159 10.66 -20.79 12.24
CA LEU A 159 11.36 -22.02 12.64
C LEU A 159 11.16 -23.15 11.63
N ALA A 160 9.91 -23.40 11.23
CA ALA A 160 9.58 -24.40 10.22
C ALA A 160 10.31 -24.13 8.91
N THR A 161 10.39 -22.87 8.47
CA THR A 161 11.09 -22.50 7.24
C THR A 161 12.58 -22.78 7.34
N LEU A 162 13.23 -22.37 8.43
CA LEU A 162 14.67 -22.60 8.63
C LEU A 162 14.98 -24.10 8.68
N ILE A 163 14.15 -24.92 9.34
CA ILE A 163 14.29 -26.38 9.35
C ILE A 163 14.17 -26.97 7.93
N GLN A 164 13.27 -26.44 7.09
CA GLN A 164 13.06 -26.94 5.73
C GLN A 164 14.20 -26.56 4.77
N VAL A 165 14.79 -25.37 4.94
CA VAL A 165 15.75 -24.81 3.95
C VAL A 165 17.21 -24.82 4.39
N LYS A 166 17.51 -25.17 5.64
CA LYS A 166 18.87 -25.22 6.18
C LYS A 166 19.25 -26.60 6.68
N LYS A 167 20.51 -26.97 6.49
CA LYS A 167 21.11 -28.14 7.10
C LYS A 167 21.43 -27.86 8.58
N PRO A 168 21.50 -28.90 9.43
CA PRO A 168 21.90 -28.75 10.83
C PRO A 168 23.27 -28.07 11.04
N THR A 169 24.17 -28.14 10.05
CA THR A 169 25.49 -27.49 10.11
C THR A 169 25.46 -26.00 9.73
N GLU A 170 24.33 -25.49 9.24
CA GLU A 170 24.18 -24.11 8.77
C GLU A 170 23.45 -23.22 9.78
N VAL A 171 22.67 -23.80 10.70
CA VAL A 171 21.86 -23.06 11.68
C VAL A 171 21.75 -23.83 13.00
N GLU A 172 21.88 -23.11 14.11
CA GLU A 172 21.66 -23.58 15.47
C GLU A 172 20.62 -22.68 16.15
N PHE A 173 19.81 -23.23 17.07
CA PHE A 173 18.67 -22.57 17.72
C PHE A 173 18.84 -22.49 19.23
#